data_AF-A0A966J9X4-F1
#
_entry.id   AF-A0A966J9X4-F1
#
_cell.length_a   1.000
_cell.length_b   1.000
_cell.length_c   1.000
_cell.angle_alpha   90.00
_cell.angle_beta   90.00
_cell.angle_gamma   90.00
#
_symmetry.space_group_name_H-M   'P 1'
#
loop_
_entity.id
_entity.type
_entity.pdbx_description
1 polymer ?
#
loop_
_entity_poly.entity_id
_entity_poly.type
_entity_poly.pdbx_seq_one_letter_code
_entity_poly.pdbx_strand_id
1 'polypeptide(L)'
;FLDRHETVDGLEQTFALNHLSYFTLTLLLLPSLYAASGTGAPARVINVSSRAHENAKVDLDDLQLRRKFGGWRAYANSKLFNIWFTRSLSRRLDTARVVSHAMHPGVVRTRFATNNGHLGRLLRGLMDVVSIPSDQGADTLVWLSGADEARQESGRYWRKRQVQTPSRTARRDDWAEALWMRSARLAGLDADELLQQARESYGRT
;
A
#
# COMPACT_ATOMS: atom_id res chain seq x y z
N PHE A 1 5.30 19.34 0.73
CA PHE A 1 6.05 18.08 0.48
C PHE A 1 7.55 18.28 0.42
N LEU A 2 8.10 19.48 0.27
CA LEU A 2 9.56 19.64 0.22
C LEU A 2 10.21 19.43 1.59
N ASP A 3 9.48 19.75 2.66
CA ASP A 3 9.95 19.63 4.04
C ASP A 3 9.40 18.40 4.75
N ARG A 4 10.15 17.93 5.76
CA ARG A 4 9.77 16.81 6.62
C ARG A 4 8.82 17.31 7.70
N HIS A 5 7.63 16.72 7.76
CA HIS A 5 6.67 16.95 8.83
C HIS A 5 6.49 15.67 9.64
N GLU A 6 6.22 15.81 10.93
CA GLU A 6 5.90 14.70 11.82
C GLU A 6 4.43 14.74 12.23
N THR A 7 3.84 13.57 12.41
CA THR A 7 2.55 13.42 13.10
C THR A 7 2.70 13.69 14.60
N VAL A 8 1.59 13.75 15.32
CA VAL A 8 1.59 13.86 16.79
C VAL A 8 2.33 12.70 17.48
N ASP A 9 2.44 11.56 16.80
CA ASP A 9 3.18 10.37 17.26
C ASP A 9 4.67 10.39 16.91
N GLY A 10 5.19 11.51 16.38
CA GLY A 10 6.60 11.65 16.01
C GLY A 10 7.01 10.85 14.76
N LEU A 11 6.05 10.50 13.90
CA LEU A 11 6.27 9.74 12.67
C LEU A 11 6.34 10.66 11.46
N GLU A 12 7.24 10.40 10.51
CA GLU A 12 7.24 11.16 9.25
C GLU A 12 5.88 11.03 8.54
N GLN A 13 5.28 12.17 8.19
CA GLN A 13 3.87 12.26 7.80
C GLN A 13 3.53 11.42 6.55
N THR A 14 4.40 11.35 5.55
CA THR A 14 4.18 10.55 4.34
C THR A 14 4.22 9.06 4.65
N PHE A 15 5.20 8.61 5.43
CA PHE A 15 5.31 7.23 5.91
C PHE A 15 4.10 6.83 6.76
N ALA A 16 3.73 7.68 7.73
CA ALA A 16 2.59 7.44 8.60
C ALA A 16 1.29 7.35 7.80
N LEU A 17 1.02 8.31 6.93
CA LEU A 17 -0.23 8.40 6.18
C LEU A 17 -0.34 7.34 5.08
N ASN A 18 0.71 7.08 4.31
CA ASN A 18 0.60 6.25 3.11
C ASN A 18 0.89 4.77 3.36
N HIS A 19 1.58 4.42 4.46
CA HIS A 19 1.99 3.06 4.77
C HIS A 19 1.55 2.61 6.17
N LEU A 20 1.95 3.31 7.24
CA LEU A 20 1.68 2.82 8.60
C LEU A 20 0.18 2.80 8.93
N SER A 21 -0.58 3.78 8.43
CA SER A 21 -2.04 3.79 8.57
C SER A 21 -2.69 2.60 7.85
N TYR A 22 -2.21 2.25 6.64
CA TYR A 22 -2.71 1.11 5.86
C TYR A 22 -2.42 -0.20 6.59
N PHE A 23 -1.18 -0.34 7.07
CA PHE A 23 -0.75 -1.48 7.87
C PHE A 23 -1.62 -1.66 9.10
N THR A 24 -1.74 -0.62 9.92
CA THR A 24 -2.49 -0.66 11.19
C THR A 24 -3.97 -0.91 10.95
N LEU A 25 -4.60 -0.14 10.08
CA LEU A 25 -6.02 -0.28 9.76
C LEU A 25 -6.35 -1.67 9.23
N THR A 26 -5.52 -2.22 8.33
CA THR A 26 -5.75 -3.55 7.77
C THR A 26 -5.70 -4.62 8.85
N LEU A 27 -4.69 -4.58 9.74
CA LEU A 27 -4.57 -5.56 10.82
C LEU A 27 -5.75 -5.51 11.79
N LEU A 28 -6.20 -4.30 12.16
CA LEU A 28 -7.36 -4.14 13.04
C LEU A 28 -8.68 -4.58 12.40
N LEU A 29 -8.78 -4.52 11.07
CA LEU A 29 -9.95 -4.97 10.32
C LEU A 29 -9.93 -6.46 9.95
N LEU A 30 -8.85 -7.19 10.25
CA LEU A 30 -8.75 -8.61 9.89
C LEU A 30 -9.96 -9.44 10.36
N PRO A 31 -10.44 -9.36 11.62
CA PRO A 31 -11.61 -10.13 12.03
C PRO A 31 -12.85 -9.87 11.15
N SER A 32 -13.11 -8.60 10.81
CA SER A 32 -14.23 -8.22 9.94
C SER A 32 -14.05 -8.70 8.49
N LEU A 33 -12.82 -8.66 7.97
CA LEU A 33 -12.51 -9.18 6.63
C LEU A 33 -12.73 -10.69 6.56
N TYR A 34 -12.29 -11.43 7.59
CA TYR A 34 -12.53 -12.87 7.68
C TYR A 34 -14.01 -13.19 7.81
N ALA A 35 -14.76 -12.48 8.67
CA ALA A 35 -16.21 -12.66 8.81
C ALA A 35 -16.94 -12.39 7.48
N ALA A 36 -16.59 -11.33 6.76
CA ALA A 36 -17.18 -11.00 5.47
C ALA A 36 -16.96 -12.10 4.42
N SER A 37 -15.86 -12.87 4.50
CA SER A 37 -15.63 -13.99 3.58
C SER A 37 -16.65 -15.13 3.69
N GLY A 38 -17.39 -15.20 4.80
CA GLY A 38 -18.49 -16.15 5.01
C GLY A 38 -19.66 -15.96 4.04
N THR A 39 -19.75 -14.83 3.33
CA THR A 39 -20.83 -14.56 2.37
C THR A 39 -20.58 -15.12 0.96
N GLY A 40 -19.56 -15.97 0.77
CA GLY A 40 -19.36 -16.75 -0.46
C GLY A 40 -18.20 -16.32 -1.36
N ALA A 41 -17.41 -15.30 -0.99
CA ALA A 41 -16.19 -14.93 -1.70
C ALA A 41 -15.14 -14.35 -0.74
N PRO A 42 -13.83 -14.48 -1.04
CA PRO A 42 -12.79 -13.87 -0.22
C PRO A 42 -12.96 -12.36 -0.11
N ALA A 43 -12.77 -11.81 1.09
CA ALA A 43 -12.62 -10.37 1.27
C ALA A 43 -11.32 -9.89 0.60
N ARG A 44 -11.25 -8.59 0.29
CA ARG A 44 -10.17 -8.04 -0.54
C ARG A 44 -9.54 -6.82 0.12
N VAL A 45 -8.22 -6.85 0.29
CA VAL A 45 -7.42 -5.68 0.69
C VAL A 45 -6.68 -5.15 -0.54
N ILE A 46 -7.00 -3.94 -0.99
CA ILE A 46 -6.41 -3.36 -2.20
C ILE A 46 -5.62 -2.09 -1.86
N ASN A 47 -4.30 -2.19 -1.90
CA ASN A 47 -3.39 -1.09 -1.61
C ASN A 47 -3.04 -0.29 -2.86
N VAL A 48 -3.26 1.02 -2.82
CA VAL A 48 -2.89 1.91 -3.92
C VAL A 48 -1.39 2.28 -3.84
N SER A 49 -0.64 1.79 -4.82
CA SER A 49 0.76 2.13 -5.09
C SER A 49 0.86 3.10 -6.29
N SER A 50 2.05 3.22 -6.89
CA SER A 50 2.34 4.10 -8.02
C SER A 50 3.60 3.64 -8.74
N ARG A 51 3.75 4.00 -10.01
CA ARG A 51 5.02 3.89 -10.74
C ARG A 51 6.19 4.61 -10.02
N ALA A 52 5.89 5.58 -9.16
CA ALA A 52 6.90 6.22 -8.31
C ALA A 52 7.73 5.23 -7.47
N HIS A 53 7.20 4.04 -7.16
CA HIS A 53 7.95 3.00 -6.43
C HIS A 53 9.25 2.58 -7.15
N GLU A 54 9.32 2.73 -8.48
CA GLU A 54 10.53 2.42 -9.27
C GLU A 54 11.71 3.34 -8.92
N ASN A 55 11.43 4.54 -8.39
CA ASN A 55 12.43 5.54 -7.99
C ASN A 55 12.73 5.51 -6.48
N ALA A 56 12.20 4.52 -5.76
CA ALA A 56 12.43 4.41 -4.32
C ALA A 56 13.91 4.17 -4.01
N LYS A 57 14.40 4.86 -2.98
CA LYS A 57 15.76 4.73 -2.45
C LYS A 57 15.64 4.44 -0.97
N VAL A 58 15.31 3.20 -0.65
CA VAL A 58 15.02 2.78 0.72
C VAL A 58 16.32 2.53 1.48
N ASP A 59 16.33 3.01 2.72
CA ASP A 59 17.28 2.65 3.75
C ASP A 59 16.46 2.00 4.86
N LEU A 60 16.67 0.70 5.12
CA LEU A 60 15.87 -0.04 6.11
C LEU A 60 16.13 0.46 7.55
N ASP A 61 17.24 1.14 7.78
CA ASP A 61 17.58 1.70 9.09
C ASP A 61 17.12 3.16 9.23
N ASP A 62 16.52 3.74 8.18
CA ASP A 62 15.89 5.06 8.21
C ASP A 62 14.68 5.13 7.27
N LEU A 63 13.66 4.31 7.58
CA LEU A 63 12.39 4.27 6.83
C LEU A 63 11.66 5.62 6.78
N GLN A 64 11.89 6.46 7.79
CA GLN A 64 11.24 7.76 7.99
C GLN A 64 12.09 8.96 7.50
N LEU A 65 13.23 8.67 6.85
CA LEU A 65 14.12 9.67 6.24
C LEU A 65 14.54 10.79 7.20
N ARG A 66 14.88 10.44 8.45
CA ARG A 66 15.37 11.37 9.48
C ARG A 66 16.70 12.01 9.08
N ARG A 67 17.56 11.32 8.32
CA ARG A 67 18.91 11.81 7.97
C ARG A 67 18.93 12.74 6.75
N LYS A 68 18.36 12.29 5.63
CA LYS A 68 18.35 13.02 4.35
C LYS A 68 16.95 12.95 3.73
N PHE A 69 16.08 13.83 4.23
CA PHE A 69 14.71 13.92 3.73
C PHE A 69 14.68 14.46 2.30
N GLY A 70 13.75 13.93 1.53
CA GLY A 70 13.36 14.50 0.25
C GLY A 70 11.94 14.05 -0.06
N GLY A 71 11.03 15.00 -0.28
CA GLY A 71 9.61 14.70 -0.44
C GLY A 71 9.28 13.66 -1.49
N TRP A 72 9.92 13.75 -2.66
CA TRP A 72 9.74 12.75 -3.71
C TRP A 72 10.26 11.37 -3.30
N ARG A 73 11.38 11.32 -2.56
CA ARG A 73 11.93 10.06 -2.02
C ARG A 73 10.99 9.46 -0.97
N ALA A 74 10.44 10.27 -0.06
CA ALA A 74 9.47 9.83 0.94
C ALA A 74 8.23 9.23 0.25
N TYR A 75 7.71 9.92 -0.76
CA TYR A 75 6.58 9.43 -1.55
C TYR A 75 6.91 8.13 -2.31
N ALA A 76 8.00 8.10 -3.07
CA ALA A 76 8.43 6.92 -3.81
C ALA A 76 8.63 5.70 -2.90
N ASN A 77 9.30 5.90 -1.75
CA ASN A 77 9.45 4.88 -0.72
C ASN A 77 8.09 4.40 -0.20
N SER A 78 7.15 5.29 0.13
CA SER A 78 5.82 4.89 0.60
C SER A 78 5.05 4.05 -0.42
N LYS A 79 5.21 4.32 -1.72
CA LYS A 79 4.54 3.53 -2.77
C LYS A 79 5.20 2.16 -2.97
N LEU A 80 6.50 2.05 -2.74
CA LEU A 80 7.19 0.77 -2.65
C LEU A 80 6.74 -0.03 -1.41
N PHE A 81 6.61 0.64 -0.26
CA PHE A 81 6.16 0.02 0.99
C PHE A 81 4.77 -0.60 0.86
N ASN A 82 3.85 0.02 0.13
CA ASN A 82 2.54 -0.58 -0.13
C ASN A 82 2.61 -1.89 -0.94
N ILE A 83 3.57 -2.03 -1.86
CA ILE A 83 3.78 -3.30 -2.58
C ILE A 83 4.36 -4.36 -1.64
N TRP A 84 5.38 -4.00 -0.85
CA TRP A 84 5.95 -4.90 0.15
C TRP A 84 4.91 -5.33 1.19
N PHE A 85 4.09 -4.41 1.69
CA PHE A 85 3.02 -4.70 2.62
C PHE A 85 2.02 -5.71 2.04
N THR A 86 1.53 -5.48 0.83
CA THR A 86 0.68 -6.44 0.11
C THR A 86 1.31 -7.84 0.03
N ARG A 87 2.60 -7.92 -0.30
CA ARG A 87 3.30 -9.19 -0.45
C ARG A 87 3.44 -9.91 0.90
N SER A 88 3.89 -9.21 1.94
CA SER A 88 4.04 -9.77 3.28
C SER A 88 2.71 -10.18 3.89
N LEU A 89 1.66 -9.36 3.70
CA LEU A 89 0.30 -9.67 4.13
C LEU A 89 -0.22 -10.91 3.41
N SER A 90 -0.10 -10.98 2.09
CA SER A 90 -0.57 -12.13 1.31
C SER A 90 0.05 -13.46 1.74
N ARG A 91 1.32 -13.47 2.17
CA ARG A 91 1.99 -14.68 2.68
C ARG A 91 1.44 -15.14 4.03
N ARG A 92 0.75 -14.24 4.74
CA ARG A 92 0.20 -14.42 6.09
C ARG A 92 -1.31 -14.53 6.12
N LEU A 93 -2.00 -14.34 5.01
CA LEU A 93 -3.45 -14.55 4.95
C LEU A 93 -3.77 -16.00 4.64
N ASP A 94 -4.95 -16.44 5.08
CA ASP A 94 -5.62 -17.57 4.41
C ASP A 94 -6.25 -17.00 3.14
N THR A 95 -5.63 -17.26 1.99
CA THR A 95 -6.04 -16.68 0.71
C THR A 95 -7.37 -17.22 0.20
N ALA A 96 -7.91 -18.29 0.80
CA ALA A 96 -9.29 -18.72 0.53
C ALA A 96 -10.32 -17.81 1.21
N ARG A 97 -9.90 -16.98 2.18
CA ARG A 97 -10.77 -16.09 2.96
C ARG A 97 -10.50 -14.62 2.69
N VAL A 98 -9.23 -14.23 2.58
CA VAL A 98 -8.84 -12.84 2.33
C VAL A 98 -7.69 -12.80 1.33
N VAL A 99 -7.84 -12.04 0.26
CA VAL A 99 -6.76 -11.77 -0.70
C VAL A 99 -6.25 -10.34 -0.55
N SER A 100 -4.96 -10.13 -0.85
CA SER A 100 -4.35 -8.79 -0.84
C SER A 100 -3.73 -8.47 -2.19
N HIS A 101 -3.96 -7.26 -2.69
CA HIS A 101 -3.38 -6.75 -3.92
C HIS A 101 -2.80 -5.36 -3.73
N ALA A 102 -1.81 -5.05 -4.57
CA ALA A 102 -1.33 -3.70 -4.79
C ALA A 102 -1.68 -3.31 -6.22
N MET A 103 -1.90 -2.03 -6.47
CA MET A 103 -2.22 -1.59 -7.82
C MET A 103 -1.71 -0.17 -8.08
N HIS A 104 -1.46 0.15 -9.36
CA HIS A 104 -1.16 1.52 -9.80
C HIS A 104 -2.27 2.03 -10.74
N PRO A 105 -2.87 3.20 -10.44
CA PRO A 105 -4.07 3.65 -11.15
C PRO A 105 -3.76 4.31 -12.49
N GLY A 106 -2.51 4.33 -12.96
CA GLY A 106 -2.10 5.25 -14.03
C GLY A 106 -1.73 6.62 -13.48
N VAL A 107 -1.33 7.54 -14.35
CA VAL A 107 -1.13 8.94 -13.98
C VAL A 107 -2.52 9.56 -13.90
N VAL A 108 -3.15 9.53 -12.73
CA VAL A 108 -4.49 10.12 -12.57
C VAL A 108 -4.36 11.59 -12.25
N ARG A 109 -5.22 12.42 -12.84
CA ARG A 109 -5.33 13.85 -12.54
C ARG A 109 -5.79 14.05 -11.10
N THR A 110 -4.84 13.99 -10.16
CA THR A 110 -5.09 14.14 -8.73
C THR A 110 -4.49 15.47 -8.27
N ARG A 111 -5.02 16.05 -7.18
CA ARG A 111 -4.43 17.23 -6.52
C ARG A 111 -3.04 16.96 -5.91
N PHE A 112 -2.40 15.85 -6.26
CA PHE A 112 -1.05 15.50 -5.85
C PHE A 112 -0.09 16.62 -6.31
N ALA A 113 0.59 17.28 -5.35
CA ALA A 113 1.40 18.50 -5.51
C ALA A 113 0.69 19.88 -5.46
N THR A 114 -0.57 19.99 -5.02
CA THR A 114 -1.20 21.32 -4.74
C THR A 114 -0.49 22.13 -3.66
N ASN A 115 0.22 21.47 -2.74
CA ASN A 115 0.79 22.13 -1.57
C ASN A 115 2.32 22.36 -1.64
N ASN A 116 2.87 22.61 -2.85
CA ASN A 116 4.33 22.69 -3.10
C ASN A 116 4.80 24.00 -3.77
N GLY A 117 4.08 25.11 -3.58
CA GLY A 117 4.47 26.41 -4.14
C GLY A 117 4.58 26.41 -5.68
N HIS A 118 5.46 27.25 -6.23
CA HIS A 118 5.61 27.44 -7.69
C HIS A 118 6.12 26.17 -8.42
N LEU A 119 6.98 25.37 -7.80
CA LEU A 119 7.49 24.13 -8.38
C LEU A 119 6.43 23.03 -8.45
N GLY A 120 5.53 22.98 -7.46
CA GLY A 120 4.33 22.14 -7.49
C GLY A 120 3.33 22.50 -8.58
N ARG A 121 3.24 23.79 -8.95
CA ARG A 121 2.43 24.27 -10.08
C ARG A 121 3.05 23.90 -11.44
N LEU A 122 4.37 23.93 -11.57
CA LEU A 122 5.06 23.51 -12.79
C LEU A 122 4.94 21.98 -13.03
N LEU A 123 5.13 21.19 -11.96
CA LEU A 123 4.94 19.73 -12.01
C LEU A 123 3.48 19.34 -12.28
N ARG A 124 2.51 20.13 -11.79
CA ARG A 124 1.09 20.00 -12.19
C ARG A 124 0.90 20.19 -13.69
N GLY A 125 1.48 21.24 -14.28
CA GLY A 125 1.37 21.49 -15.72
C GLY A 125 1.88 20.33 -16.58
N LEU A 126 2.94 19.64 -16.15
CA LEU A 126 3.45 18.44 -16.81
C LEU A 126 2.60 17.19 -16.54
N MET A 127 2.04 17.03 -15.33
CA MET A 127 1.18 15.90 -14.99
C MET A 127 -0.20 16.00 -15.66
N ASP A 128 -0.76 17.21 -15.85
CA ASP A 128 -2.06 17.42 -16.50
C ASP A 128 -2.06 17.00 -17.99
N VAL A 129 -0.91 17.07 -18.67
CA VAL A 129 -0.76 16.64 -20.08
C VAL A 129 -0.68 15.12 -20.24
N VAL A 130 -0.28 14.40 -19.19
CA VAL A 130 -0.09 12.93 -19.19
C VAL A 130 -1.17 12.21 -18.35
N SER A 131 -2.13 12.96 -17.81
CA SER A 131 -3.12 12.43 -16.89
C SER A 131 -4.29 11.74 -17.58
N ILE A 132 -4.67 10.57 -17.08
CA ILE A 132 -5.92 9.92 -17.45
C ILE A 132 -7.09 10.44 -16.59
N PRO A 133 -8.32 10.45 -17.13
CA PRO A 133 -9.55 10.70 -16.38
C PRO A 133 -9.67 9.83 -15.11
N SER A 134 -10.35 10.35 -14.07
CA SER A 134 -10.44 9.70 -12.76
C SER A 134 -11.22 8.39 -12.76
N ASP A 135 -12.22 8.27 -13.63
CA ASP A 135 -12.95 7.03 -13.93
C ASP A 135 -12.02 5.96 -14.52
N GLN A 136 -11.16 6.32 -15.48
CA GLN A 136 -10.14 5.41 -16.01
C GLN A 136 -9.08 5.04 -14.95
N GLY A 137 -8.80 5.94 -14.01
CA GLY A 137 -7.92 5.68 -12.88
C GLY A 137 -8.50 4.70 -11.85
N ALA A 138 -9.82 4.73 -11.67
CA ALA A 138 -10.54 3.85 -10.76
C ALA A 138 -10.80 2.46 -11.36
N ASP A 139 -10.72 2.32 -12.68
CA ASP A 139 -11.02 1.09 -13.42
C ASP A 139 -10.42 -0.19 -12.79
N THR A 140 -9.11 -0.20 -12.56
CA THR A 140 -8.44 -1.38 -11.99
C THR A 140 -8.83 -1.61 -10.53
N LEU A 141 -9.08 -0.54 -9.76
CA LEU A 141 -9.51 -0.66 -8.37
C LEU A 141 -10.92 -1.26 -8.27
N VAL A 142 -11.85 -0.74 -9.07
CA VAL A 142 -13.23 -1.23 -9.14
C VAL A 142 -13.23 -2.69 -9.63
N TRP A 143 -12.48 -2.99 -10.69
CA TRP A 143 -12.36 -4.36 -11.17
C TRP A 143 -11.79 -5.29 -10.09
N LEU A 144 -10.70 -4.92 -9.41
CA LEU A 144 -10.15 -5.72 -8.30
C LEU A 144 -11.14 -5.91 -7.16
N SER A 145 -12.02 -4.94 -6.90
CA SER A 145 -13.00 -5.02 -5.81
C SER A 145 -14.14 -6.01 -6.07
N GLY A 146 -14.37 -6.41 -7.33
CA GLY A 146 -15.53 -7.23 -7.71
C GLY A 146 -15.22 -8.48 -8.52
N ALA A 147 -14.19 -8.48 -9.35
CA ALA A 147 -13.94 -9.52 -10.34
C ALA A 147 -13.59 -10.89 -9.73
N ASP A 148 -14.11 -11.95 -10.34
CA ASP A 148 -13.86 -13.33 -9.92
C ASP A 148 -12.42 -13.77 -10.19
N GLU A 149 -11.83 -13.30 -11.29
CA GLU A 149 -10.44 -13.58 -11.65
C GLU A 149 -9.48 -12.97 -10.64
N ALA A 150 -9.80 -11.78 -10.12
CA ALA A 150 -8.97 -11.10 -9.14
C ALA A 150 -8.84 -11.89 -7.82
N ARG A 151 -9.89 -12.61 -7.39
CA ARG A 151 -9.85 -13.39 -6.14
C ARG A 151 -9.08 -14.71 -6.23
N GLN A 152 -8.66 -15.12 -7.43
CA GLN A 152 -7.90 -16.38 -7.62
C GLN A 152 -6.42 -16.23 -7.27
N GLU A 153 -5.94 -15.00 -7.12
CA GLU A 153 -4.55 -14.72 -6.80
C GLU A 153 -4.46 -13.79 -5.58
N SER A 154 -3.28 -13.73 -4.95
CA SER A 154 -2.99 -12.78 -3.88
C SER A 154 -1.52 -12.35 -3.95
N GLY A 155 -1.19 -11.22 -3.35
CA GLY A 155 0.15 -10.65 -3.33
C GLY A 155 0.60 -10.00 -4.66
N ARG A 156 -0.33 -9.84 -5.61
CA ARG A 156 -0.05 -9.33 -6.96
C ARG A 156 -0.07 -7.80 -7.04
N TYR A 157 0.69 -7.28 -8.01
CA TYR A 157 0.73 -5.87 -8.39
C TYR A 157 0.02 -5.69 -9.73
N TRP A 158 -0.99 -4.84 -9.78
CA TRP A 158 -1.89 -4.71 -10.93
C TRP A 158 -1.85 -3.33 -11.59
N ARG A 159 -2.09 -3.31 -12.90
CA ARG A 159 -2.34 -2.09 -13.68
C ARG A 159 -3.19 -2.45 -14.89
N LYS A 160 -4.19 -1.62 -15.23
CA LYS A 160 -5.09 -1.85 -16.37
C LYS A 160 -5.66 -3.28 -16.37
N ARG A 161 -6.11 -3.74 -15.20
CA ARG A 161 -6.66 -5.09 -14.96
C ARG A 161 -5.72 -6.25 -15.33
N GLN A 162 -4.42 -6.01 -15.38
CA GLN A 162 -3.40 -7.02 -15.66
C GLN A 162 -2.35 -7.08 -14.56
N VAL A 163 -1.89 -8.28 -14.23
CA VAL A 163 -0.73 -8.46 -13.35
C VAL A 163 0.49 -7.86 -14.04
N GLN A 164 1.29 -7.13 -13.28
CA GLN A 164 2.52 -6.51 -13.74
C GLN A 164 3.69 -6.98 -12.86
N THR A 165 4.87 -7.06 -13.46
CA THR A 165 6.11 -7.27 -12.72
C THR A 165 6.58 -5.93 -12.14
N PRO A 166 6.57 -5.74 -10.80
CA PRO A 166 7.08 -4.51 -10.21
C PRO A 166 8.61 -4.48 -10.23
N SER A 167 9.20 -3.35 -9.83
CA SER A 167 10.66 -3.17 -9.79
C SER A 167 11.38 -4.32 -9.06
N ARG A 168 12.66 -4.55 -9.37
CA ARG A 168 13.48 -5.58 -8.69
C ARG A 168 13.45 -5.42 -7.17
N THR A 169 13.55 -4.18 -6.69
CA THR A 169 13.48 -3.85 -5.25
C THR A 169 12.11 -4.20 -4.66
N ALA A 170 11.01 -3.96 -5.38
CA ALA A 170 9.67 -4.34 -4.94
C ALA A 170 9.43 -5.85 -4.81
N ARG A 171 10.30 -6.67 -5.43
CA ARG A 171 10.27 -8.13 -5.35
C ARG A 171 11.21 -8.72 -4.27
N ARG A 172 11.87 -7.87 -3.48
CA ARG A 172 12.69 -8.30 -2.34
C ARG A 172 11.83 -8.64 -1.14
N ASP A 173 11.54 -9.92 -0.97
CA ASP A 173 10.70 -10.40 0.14
C ASP A 173 11.39 -10.30 1.50
N ASP A 174 12.72 -10.39 1.54
CA ASP A 174 13.51 -10.15 2.74
C ASP A 174 13.38 -8.70 3.25
N TRP A 175 13.32 -7.72 2.33
CA TRP A 175 13.10 -6.32 2.67
C TRP A 175 11.62 -6.04 3.02
N ALA A 176 10.69 -6.72 2.33
CA ALA A 176 9.28 -6.64 2.67
C ALA A 176 8.99 -7.16 4.10
N GLU A 177 9.68 -8.22 4.49
CA GLU A 177 9.62 -8.78 5.85
C GLU A 177 10.27 -7.83 6.87
N ALA A 178 11.43 -7.26 6.55
CA ALA A 178 12.09 -6.27 7.39
C ALA A 178 11.22 -5.02 7.62
N LEU A 179 10.44 -4.59 6.60
CA LEU A 179 9.45 -3.52 6.71
C LEU A 179 8.27 -3.94 7.60
N TRP A 180 7.74 -5.15 7.43
CA TRP A 180 6.64 -5.68 8.25
C TRP A 180 6.97 -5.60 9.74
N MET A 181 8.11 -6.17 10.15
CA MET A 181 8.55 -6.17 11.54
C MET A 181 8.74 -4.77 12.12
N ARG A 182 9.29 -3.83 11.32
CA ARG A 182 9.44 -2.43 11.74
C ARG A 182 8.09 -1.72 11.84
N SER A 183 7.15 -2.04 10.96
CA SER A 183 5.80 -1.46 10.97
C SER A 183 5.00 -1.93 12.19
N ALA A 184 5.04 -3.23 12.50
CA ALA A 184 4.40 -3.79 13.70
C ALA A 184 4.92 -3.10 14.97
N ARG A 185 6.25 -2.97 15.11
CA ARG A 185 6.86 -2.26 16.25
C ARG A 185 6.46 -0.79 16.34
N LEU A 186 6.48 -0.07 15.22
CA LEU A 186 6.10 1.35 15.19
C LEU A 186 4.60 1.56 15.47
N ALA A 187 3.75 0.63 15.07
CA ALA A 187 2.32 0.65 15.35
C ALA A 187 1.97 0.17 16.77
N GLY A 188 2.92 -0.42 17.50
CA GLY A 188 2.66 -1.03 18.81
C GLY A 188 1.72 -2.23 18.73
N LEU A 189 1.73 -2.97 17.61
CA LEU A 189 0.86 -4.12 17.38
C LEU A 189 1.63 -5.43 17.40
N ASP A 190 1.05 -6.45 18.03
CA ASP A 190 1.41 -7.85 17.77
C ASP A 190 0.67 -8.31 16.51
N ALA A 191 1.33 -8.18 15.35
CA ALA A 191 0.71 -8.46 14.07
C ALA A 191 0.41 -9.96 13.88
N ASP A 192 1.23 -10.84 14.45
CA ASP A 192 1.07 -12.29 14.30
C ASP A 192 -0.09 -12.78 15.19
N GLU A 193 -0.22 -12.23 16.41
CA GLU A 193 -1.38 -12.49 17.26
C GLU A 193 -2.69 -12.05 16.59
N LEU A 194 -2.74 -10.83 16.03
CA LEU A 194 -3.95 -10.34 15.34
C LEU A 194 -4.35 -11.23 14.15
N LEU A 195 -3.37 -11.71 13.39
CA LEU A 195 -3.60 -12.64 12.29
C LEU A 195 -4.12 -14.00 12.78
N GLN A 196 -3.57 -14.51 13.88
CA GLN A 196 -4.02 -15.76 14.49
C GLN A 196 -5.46 -15.64 15.01
N GLN A 197 -5.75 -14.60 15.81
CA GLN A 197 -7.06 -14.35 16.37
C GLN A 197 -8.13 -14.19 15.28
N ALA A 198 -7.82 -13.50 14.18
CA ALA A 198 -8.76 -13.34 13.07
C ALA A 198 -9.10 -14.67 12.37
N ARG A 199 -8.12 -15.55 12.20
CA ARG A 199 -8.32 -16.89 11.61
C ARG A 199 -9.16 -17.78 12.53
N GLU A 200 -8.85 -17.79 13.82
CA GLU A 200 -9.54 -18.63 14.81
C GLU A 200 -10.99 -18.20 15.05
N SER A 201 -11.24 -16.88 15.07
CA SER A 201 -12.60 -16.34 15.26
C SER A 201 -13.55 -16.78 14.16
N TYR A 202 -13.05 -16.99 12.93
CA TYR A 202 -13.84 -17.51 11.82
C TYR A 202 -14.06 -19.03 11.88
N GLY A 203 -13.07 -19.81 12.34
CA GLY A 203 -13.18 -21.27 12.41
C GLY A 203 -14.17 -21.80 13.46
N ARG A 204 -14.70 -20.92 14.33
CA ARG A 204 -15.64 -21.27 15.40
C ARG A 204 -17.12 -20.98 15.07
N THR A 205 -17.41 -20.41 13.90
CA THR A 205 -18.78 -20.19 13.38
C THR A 205 -19.14 -21.21 12.32
#